data_AF-A0A520ZJ61-F1
#
_entry.id   AF-A0A520ZJ61-F1
#
_cell.length_a   1.000
_cell.length_b   1.000
_cell.length_c   1.000
_cell.angle_alpha   90.00
_cell.angle_beta   90.00
_cell.angle_gamma   90.00
#
_symmetry.space_group_name_H-M   'P 1'
#
loop_
_entity.id
_entity.type
_entity.pdbx_description
1 polymer ?
#
loop_
_entity_poly.entity_id
_entity_poly.type
_entity_poly.pdbx_seq_one_letter_code
_entity_poly.pdbx_strand_id
1 'polypeptide(L)'
;LTLTKAQAQRVAIMAQDGLARALRPVHTPLDGDIVFALSTGRRALADPIAEIAQLGTVAADCLARAVARGVYVAQSLGDMRAYRDIYG
;
A
#
# COMPACT_ATOMS: atom_id res chain seq x y z
N LEU A 1 -1.70 16.48 -3.71
CA LEU A 1 -1.20 16.55 -5.09
C LEU A 1 -2.36 16.38 -6.03
N THR A 2 -2.63 17.32 -6.93
CA THR A 2 -3.65 17.22 -7.98
C THR A 2 -3.16 16.22 -9.01
N LEU A 3 -3.82 15.07 -9.07
CA LEU A 3 -3.47 14.00 -10.00
C LEU A 3 -4.59 13.86 -11.03
N THR A 4 -4.20 13.63 -12.29
CA THR A 4 -5.14 13.07 -13.26
C THR A 4 -5.46 11.62 -12.90
N LYS A 5 -6.54 11.07 -13.45
CA LYS A 5 -6.90 9.65 -13.25
C LYS A 5 -5.76 8.70 -13.63
N ALA A 6 -5.05 8.99 -14.73
CA ALA A 6 -3.91 8.20 -15.18
C ALA A 6 -2.72 8.27 -14.22
N GLN A 7 -2.45 9.46 -13.66
CA GLN A 7 -1.37 9.64 -12.67
C GLN A 7 -1.72 8.93 -11.35
N ALA A 8 -2.96 9.01 -10.89
CA ALA A 8 -3.42 8.27 -9.71
C ALA A 8 -3.33 6.75 -9.92
N GLN A 9 -3.75 6.25 -11.09
CA GLN A 9 -3.59 4.84 -11.45
C GLN A 9 -2.12 4.41 -11.45
N ARG A 10 -1.20 5.25 -11.97
CA ARG A 10 0.24 4.97 -11.94
C ARG A 10 0.76 4.83 -10.51
N VAL A 11 0.35 5.72 -9.61
CA VAL A 11 0.72 5.64 -8.18
C VAL A 11 0.16 4.38 -7.54
N ALA A 12 -1.08 4.00 -7.83
CA ALA A 12 -1.69 2.77 -7.32
C ALA A 12 -0.93 1.50 -7.79
N ILE A 13 -0.50 1.47 -9.06
CA ILE A 13 0.33 0.38 -9.60
C ILE A 13 1.66 0.31 -8.85
N MET A 14 2.35 1.43 -8.66
CA MET A 14 3.62 1.45 -7.92
C MET A 14 3.45 1.03 -6.46
N ALA A 15 2.33 1.40 -5.83
CA ALA A 15 2.06 1.03 -4.45
C ALA A 15 1.90 -0.49 -4.25
N GLN A 16 1.53 -1.26 -5.27
CA GLN A 16 1.47 -2.74 -5.20
C GLN A 16 2.81 -3.35 -4.78
N ASP A 17 3.95 -2.71 -5.10
CA ASP A 17 5.28 -3.14 -4.62
C ASP A 17 5.34 -3.23 -3.09
N GLY A 18 4.54 -2.41 -2.39
CA GLY A 18 4.41 -2.46 -0.94
C GLY A 18 3.79 -3.76 -0.44
N LEU A 19 2.82 -4.33 -1.16
CA LEU A 19 2.27 -5.65 -0.84
C LEU A 19 3.34 -6.74 -1.03
N ALA A 20 4.08 -6.70 -2.15
CA ALA A 20 5.15 -7.65 -2.41
C ALA A 20 6.31 -7.61 -1.41
N ARG A 21 6.57 -6.45 -0.78
CA ARG A 21 7.56 -6.31 0.30
C ARG A 21 7.07 -6.87 1.64
N ALA A 22 5.76 -6.90 1.87
CA ALA A 22 5.18 -7.27 3.16
C ALA A 22 4.56 -8.68 3.19
N LEU A 23 4.19 -9.23 2.03
CA LEU A 23 3.49 -10.50 1.88
C LEU A 23 4.26 -11.43 0.93
N ARG A 24 4.29 -12.74 1.23
CA ARG A 24 4.96 -13.73 0.40
C ARG A 24 4.32 -15.13 0.54
N PRO A 25 3.77 -15.73 -0.54
CA PRO A 25 3.55 -15.12 -1.85
C PRO A 25 2.48 -14.02 -1.81
N VAL A 26 2.41 -13.23 -2.87
CA VAL A 26 1.37 -12.22 -3.14
C VAL A 26 0.99 -12.31 -4.62
N HIS A 27 -0.17 -11.77 -5.03
CA HIS A 27 -0.63 -11.79 -6.41
C HIS A 27 -0.81 -13.21 -6.98
N THR A 28 -1.17 -14.17 -6.13
CA THR A 28 -1.48 -15.53 -6.60
C THR A 28 -2.82 -15.54 -7.35
N PRO A 29 -3.12 -16.57 -8.15
CA PRO A 29 -4.39 -16.65 -8.87
C PRO A 29 -5.65 -16.64 -7.99
N LEU A 30 -5.51 -16.88 -6.69
CA LEU A 30 -6.59 -16.86 -5.71
C LEU A 30 -6.70 -15.52 -4.96
N ASP A 31 -5.74 -14.62 -5.14
CA ASP A 31 -5.71 -13.33 -4.46
C ASP A 31 -6.48 -12.26 -5.27
N GLY A 32 -7.32 -11.50 -4.57
CA GLY A 32 -8.06 -10.36 -5.12
C GLY A 32 -7.37 -9.02 -4.85
N ASP A 33 -6.04 -8.97 -4.95
CA ASP A 33 -5.25 -7.80 -4.54
C ASP A 33 -5.62 -6.54 -5.32
N ILE A 34 -6.07 -5.51 -4.61
CA ILE A 34 -6.46 -4.23 -5.22
C ILE A 34 -5.97 -3.05 -4.39
N VAL A 35 -5.40 -2.06 -5.09
CA VAL A 35 -4.96 -0.80 -4.51
C VAL A 35 -5.71 0.34 -5.18
N PHE A 36 -6.32 1.21 -4.37
CA PHE A 36 -6.94 2.46 -4.81
C PHE A 36 -6.06 3.64 -4.42
N ALA A 37 -5.93 4.61 -5.33
CA ALA A 37 -5.27 5.88 -5.06
C ALA A 37 -6.28 7.02 -5.17
N LEU A 38 -6.29 7.90 -4.16
CA LEU A 38 -7.11 9.11 -4.14
C LEU A 38 -6.21 10.35 -4.03
N SER A 39 -6.59 11.40 -4.75
CA SER A 39 -5.98 12.72 -4.65
C SER A 39 -6.99 13.71 -4.08
N THR A 40 -6.58 14.47 -3.06
CA THR A 40 -7.40 15.57 -2.51
C THR A 40 -7.36 16.86 -3.35
N GLY A 41 -6.57 16.91 -4.43
CA GLY A 41 -6.52 18.06 -5.34
C GLY A 41 -5.97 19.37 -4.77
N ARG A 42 -5.41 19.39 -3.56
CA ARG A 42 -5.05 20.64 -2.85
C ARG A 42 -3.76 21.33 -3.32
N ARG A 43 -2.91 20.66 -4.10
CA ARG A 43 -1.60 21.19 -4.54
C ARG A 43 -1.26 20.65 -5.92
N ALA A 44 -1.00 21.53 -6.89
CA ALA A 44 -0.54 21.11 -8.22
C ALA A 44 0.85 20.43 -8.16
N LEU A 45 1.11 19.55 -9.13
CA LEU A 45 2.45 19.03 -9.38
C LEU A 45 3.27 20.15 -10.06
N ALA A 46 4.46 20.43 -9.54
CA ALA A 46 5.44 21.32 -10.15
C ALA A 46 6.32 20.55 -11.16
N ASP A 47 6.70 19.31 -10.82
CA ASP A 47 7.36 18.36 -11.72
C ASP A 47 6.59 17.04 -11.70
N PRO A 48 5.71 16.81 -12.69
CA PRO A 48 4.88 15.61 -12.71
C PRO A 48 5.67 14.30 -12.71
N ILE A 49 6.83 14.24 -13.36
CA ILE A 49 7.58 12.99 -13.47
C ILE A 49 8.27 12.69 -12.14
N ALA A 50 9.04 13.65 -11.63
CA ALA A 50 9.78 13.46 -10.40
C ALA A 50 8.85 13.27 -9.19
N GLU A 51 7.79 14.08 -9.08
CA GLU A 51 6.89 14.00 -7.93
C GLU A 51 5.99 12.75 -7.96
N ILE A 52 5.61 12.23 -9.14
CA ILE A 52 4.89 10.93 -9.21
C ILE A 52 5.81 9.78 -8.83
N ALA A 53 7.06 9.79 -9.29
CA ALA A 53 8.04 8.77 -8.92
C ALA A 53 8.25 8.75 -7.39
N GLN A 54 8.51 9.92 -6.80
CA GLN A 54 8.66 10.06 -5.35
C GLN A 54 7.40 9.64 -4.58
N LEU A 55 6.21 10.09 -5.03
CA LEU A 55 4.95 9.73 -4.41
C LEU A 55 4.71 8.21 -4.47
N GLY A 56 4.99 7.57 -5.61
CA GLY A 56 4.84 6.13 -5.79
C GLY A 56 5.77 5.32 -4.88
N THR A 57 7.04 5.72 -4.75
CA THR A 57 7.99 5.09 -3.82
C THR A 57 7.49 5.17 -2.38
N VAL A 58 7.09 6.37 -1.93
CA VAL A 58 6.60 6.55 -0.56
C VAL A 58 5.26 5.84 -0.36
N ALA A 59 4.42 5.74 -1.38
CA ALA A 59 3.17 4.98 -1.31
C ALA A 59 3.41 3.48 -1.11
N ALA A 60 4.39 2.88 -1.81
CA ALA A 60 4.79 1.49 -1.61
C ALA A 60 5.34 1.25 -0.20
N ASP A 61 6.21 2.13 0.31
CA ASP A 61 6.73 2.02 1.68
C ASP A 61 5.63 2.19 2.74
N CYS A 62 4.71 3.12 2.50
CA CYS A 62 3.55 3.34 3.36
C CYS A 62 2.65 2.11 3.40
N LEU A 63 2.38 1.49 2.25
CA LEU A 63 1.55 0.29 2.17
C LEU A 63 2.20 -0.90 2.88
N ALA A 64 3.50 -1.14 2.66
CA ALA A 64 4.23 -2.20 3.36
C ALA A 64 4.14 -2.03 4.89
N ARG A 65 4.34 -0.80 5.38
CA ARG A 65 4.19 -0.47 6.81
C ARG A 65 2.76 -0.63 7.31
N ALA A 66 1.77 -0.29 6.50
CA ALA A 66 0.36 -0.45 6.86
C ALA A 66 0.00 -1.93 7.04
N VAL A 67 0.47 -2.81 6.15
CA VAL A 67 0.31 -4.27 6.29
C VAL A 67 0.95 -4.78 7.59
N ALA A 68 2.22 -4.44 7.83
CA ALA A 68 2.93 -4.86 9.04
C ALA A 68 2.23 -4.35 10.31
N ARG A 69 1.75 -3.10 10.30
CA ARG A 69 0.96 -2.55 11.41
C ARG A 69 -0.34 -3.33 11.60
N GLY A 70 -1.05 -3.68 10.52
CA GLY A 70 -2.27 -4.47 10.57
C GLY A 70 -2.06 -5.81 11.26
N VAL A 71 -0.99 -6.53 10.90
CA VAL A 71 -0.61 -7.80 11.55
C VAL A 71 -0.30 -7.58 13.03
N TYR A 72 0.46 -6.52 13.36
CA TYR A 72 0.87 -6.24 14.74
C TYR A 72 -0.31 -5.85 15.64
N VAL A 73 -1.29 -5.08 15.15
CA VAL A 73 -2.42 -4.62 15.98
C VAL A 73 -3.60 -5.59 15.99
N ALA A 74 -3.58 -6.64 15.18
CA ALA A 74 -4.62 -7.65 15.15
C ALA A 74 -4.81 -8.33 16.52
N GLN A 75 -6.04 -8.74 16.80
CA GLN A 75 -6.40 -9.54 17.97
C GLN A 75 -6.78 -10.94 17.52
N SER A 76 -6.53 -11.94 18.38
CA SER A 76 -6.94 -13.31 18.10
C SER A 76 -8.46 -13.42 17.93
N LEU A 77 -8.90 -14.27 16.99
CA LEU A 77 -10.31 -14.53 16.71
C LEU A 77 -10.56 -16.04 16.68
N GLY A 78 -11.18 -16.57 17.73
CA GLY A 78 -11.32 -18.02 17.91
C GLY A 78 -9.95 -18.69 17.91
N ASP A 79 -9.77 -19.68 17.04
CA ASP A 79 -8.50 -20.43 16.92
C ASP A 79 -7.43 -19.70 16.10
N MET A 80 -7.78 -18.58 15.43
CA MET A 80 -6.81 -17.78 14.68
C MET A 80 -6.06 -16.85 15.62
N ARG A 81 -4.83 -17.23 15.96
CA ARG A 81 -3.98 -16.48 16.87
C ARG A 81 -3.33 -15.27 16.19
N ALA A 82 -3.40 -14.12 16.84
CA ALA A 82 -2.69 -12.91 16.41
C ALA A 82 -1.18 -13.05 16.61
N TYR A 83 -0.41 -12.30 15.81
CA TYR A 83 1.05 -12.31 15.87
C TYR A 83 1.59 -12.01 17.27
N ARG A 84 1.04 -11.01 17.95
CA ARG A 84 1.48 -10.59 19.29
C ARG A 84 1.21 -11.63 20.36
N ASP A 85 0.20 -12.48 20.21
CA ASP A 85 -0.10 -13.52 21.19
C ASP A 85 0.90 -14.68 21.10
N ILE A 86 1.64 -14.77 20.00
CA ILE A 86 2.67 -15.80 19.78
C ILE A 86 4.08 -15.25 20.02
N TYR A 87 4.35 -14.01 19.60
CA TYR A 87 5.70 -13.44 19.52
C TYR A 87 5.87 -12.08 20.21
N GLY A 88 4.81 -11.52 20.81
CA GLY A 88 4.77 -10.17 21.37
C GLY A 88 5.05 -10.07 22.85
#